data_AF-A0AA35K732-F1
#
_entry.id   AF-A0AA35K732-F1
#
_cell.length_a   1.000
_cell.length_b   1.000
_cell.length_c   1.000
_cell.angle_alpha   90.00
_cell.angle_beta   90.00
_cell.angle_gamma   90.00
#
_symmetry.space_group_name_H-M   'P 1'
#
loop_
_entity.id
_entity.type
_entity.pdbx_description
1 polymer ?
#
loop_
_entity_poly.entity_id
_entity_poly.type
_entity_poly.pdbx_seq_one_letter_code
_entity_poly.pdbx_strand_id
1 'polypeptide(L)'
;MPFPLRRAGPRGAMRALRRLGRLARRLRGWVDVCRRRDTHSSAEEQLETKSKTKLQKKICQVVLSHFEKQYSKELGEVWNSISQVLSTPQCWQYAVLLNKFNFSSEVENDLRLKGYRLIFPETSSCFRQSLKCYISSSPGRFPAQKHRAGKLKEYYLLNAASVLAVLALEVENGEKVLDMCAAPGGKSIATLQYAWPGLLHCNEYDHLRSRWLKQTLESFIPESLMSLITVSQLDGRQIGNLQPEGFDKVCN
;
A
#
# COMPACT_ATOMS: atom_id res chain seq x y z
N MET A 1 15.30 30.06 -33.36
CA MET A 1 14.44 28.87 -33.56
C MET A 1 14.47 28.02 -32.29
N PRO A 2 13.51 28.19 -31.35
CA PRO A 2 13.47 27.38 -30.14
C PRO A 2 12.74 26.06 -30.37
N PHE A 3 13.35 24.96 -29.95
CA PHE A 3 12.77 23.61 -29.91
C PHE A 3 11.63 23.53 -28.88
N PRO A 4 10.51 22.85 -29.17
CA PRO A 4 9.41 22.72 -28.21
C PRO A 4 9.70 21.62 -27.18
N LEU A 5 9.63 21.98 -25.90
CA LEU A 5 9.52 21.05 -24.78
C LEU A 5 8.23 20.25 -24.90
N ARG A 6 8.34 18.96 -25.28
CA ARG A 6 7.24 18.00 -25.16
C ARG A 6 6.90 17.82 -23.67
N ARG A 7 5.76 18.36 -23.24
CA ARG A 7 5.14 18.04 -21.94
C ARG A 7 4.91 16.54 -21.85
N ALA A 8 5.45 15.89 -20.82
CA ALA A 8 5.14 14.51 -20.49
C ALA A 8 3.65 14.41 -20.12
N GLY A 9 2.87 13.65 -20.89
CA GLY A 9 1.44 13.46 -20.63
C GLY A 9 1.16 12.71 -19.32
N PRO A 10 -0.10 12.73 -18.82
CA PRO A 10 -0.51 12.16 -17.54
C PRO A 10 -0.16 10.67 -17.35
N ARG A 11 -0.03 9.91 -18.46
CA ARG A 11 0.40 8.50 -18.45
C ARG A 11 1.87 8.32 -18.03
N GLY A 12 2.74 9.31 -18.27
CA GLY A 12 4.15 9.31 -17.88
C GLY A 12 4.35 9.53 -16.38
N ALA A 13 3.63 10.51 -15.82
CA ALA A 13 3.63 10.79 -14.38
C ALA A 13 3.09 9.59 -13.57
N MET A 14 2.04 8.92 -14.05
CA MET A 14 1.48 7.75 -13.39
C MET A 14 2.40 6.52 -13.43
N ARG A 15 3.21 6.36 -14.51
CA ARG A 15 4.26 5.33 -14.57
C ARG A 15 5.42 5.62 -13.62
N ALA A 16 5.81 6.89 -13.47
CA ALA A 16 6.83 7.33 -12.50
C ALA A 16 6.34 7.12 -11.05
N LEU A 17 5.10 7.50 -10.73
CA LEU A 17 4.48 7.26 -9.42
C LEU A 17 4.34 5.77 -9.08
N ARG A 18 3.97 4.92 -10.04
CA ARG A 18 3.94 3.45 -9.86
C ARG A 18 5.35 2.87 -9.63
N ARG A 19 6.40 3.43 -10.26
CA ARG A 19 7.80 3.04 -10.05
C ARG A 19 8.31 3.48 -8.67
N LEU A 20 8.06 4.72 -8.27
CA LEU A 20 8.41 5.26 -6.94
C LEU A 20 7.65 4.55 -5.82
N GLY A 21 6.36 4.23 -6.01
CA GLY A 21 5.55 3.48 -5.05
C GLY A 21 6.05 2.04 -4.84
N ARG A 22 6.46 1.36 -5.91
CA ARG A 22 7.09 0.02 -5.83
C ARG A 22 8.47 0.08 -5.18
N LEU A 23 9.29 1.07 -5.53
CA LEU A 23 10.60 1.31 -4.93
C LEU A 23 10.48 1.55 -3.42
N ALA A 24 9.56 2.42 -3.01
CA ALA A 24 9.34 2.74 -1.62
C ALA A 24 8.75 1.55 -0.84
N ARG A 25 7.91 0.69 -1.44
CA ARG A 25 7.49 -0.58 -0.80
C ARG A 25 8.65 -1.56 -0.61
N ARG A 26 9.55 -1.65 -1.60
CA ARG A 26 10.71 -2.56 -1.59
C ARG A 26 11.81 -2.09 -0.65
N LEU A 27 12.07 -0.79 -0.56
CA LEU A 27 13.01 -0.20 0.41
C LEU A 27 12.49 -0.31 1.85
N ARG A 28 11.20 0.00 2.10
CA ARG A 28 10.61 -0.06 3.45
C ARG A 28 10.57 -1.48 4.02
N GLY A 29 10.16 -2.46 3.21
CA GLY A 29 10.13 -3.86 3.64
C GLY A 29 11.52 -4.40 4.03
N TRP A 30 12.60 -3.84 3.47
CA TRP A 30 13.97 -4.27 3.76
C TRP A 30 14.58 -3.49 4.94
N VAL A 31 14.26 -2.21 5.11
CA VAL A 31 14.66 -1.42 6.29
C VAL A 31 14.02 -1.97 7.57
N ASP A 32 12.76 -2.44 7.52
CA ASP A 32 12.10 -3.08 8.67
C ASP A 32 12.66 -4.48 8.99
N VAL A 33 13.11 -5.25 7.99
CA VAL A 33 13.76 -6.57 8.18
C VAL A 33 15.09 -6.44 8.91
N CYS A 34 15.85 -5.37 8.68
CA CYS A 34 17.09 -5.09 9.40
C CYS A 34 16.88 -4.74 10.89
N ARG A 35 15.65 -4.49 11.35
CA ARG A 35 15.37 -3.96 12.69
C ARG A 35 14.60 -4.91 13.62
N ARG A 36 13.97 -5.98 13.13
CA ARG A 36 13.27 -6.97 13.96
C ARG A 36 14.09 -8.25 14.14
N ARG A 37 14.86 -8.33 15.23
CA ARG A 37 15.09 -9.57 16.01
C ARG A 37 16.00 -9.29 17.21
N ASP A 38 15.41 -8.80 18.29
CA ASP A 38 15.94 -9.00 19.64
C ASP A 38 14.79 -9.56 20.47
N THR A 39 14.77 -10.88 20.66
CA THR A 39 14.16 -11.57 21.81
C THR A 39 14.48 -13.07 21.72
N HIS A 40 15.39 -13.48 22.62
CA HIS A 40 15.77 -14.83 23.08
C HIS A 40 16.05 -15.94 22.05
N SER A 41 17.34 -16.30 21.92
CA SER A 41 17.76 -17.52 21.22
C SER A 41 19.22 -17.90 21.56
N SER A 42 19.51 -19.22 21.50
CA SER A 42 20.71 -19.93 21.99
C SER A 42 22.02 -19.59 21.22
N ALA A 43 23.18 -19.93 21.79
CA ALA A 43 24.52 -19.52 21.33
C ALA A 43 24.88 -19.91 19.88
N GLU A 44 24.36 -21.04 19.36
CA GLU A 44 24.57 -21.45 17.95
C GLU A 44 23.74 -20.58 16.98
N GLU A 45 22.55 -20.20 17.39
CA GLU A 45 21.63 -19.35 16.64
C GLU A 45 22.09 -17.87 16.69
N GLN A 46 22.89 -17.47 17.70
CA GLN A 46 23.59 -16.18 17.75
C GLN A 46 24.71 -16.04 16.72
N LEU A 47 25.40 -17.12 16.35
CA LEU A 47 26.45 -17.08 15.32
C LEU A 47 25.84 -17.01 13.91
N GLU A 48 24.77 -17.77 13.70
CA GLU A 48 24.03 -17.80 12.43
C GLU A 48 23.24 -16.50 12.20
N THR A 49 22.71 -15.88 13.26
CA THR A 49 22.11 -14.54 13.17
C THR A 49 23.16 -13.47 12.90
N LYS A 50 24.32 -13.48 13.57
CA LYS A 50 25.43 -12.54 13.29
C LYS A 50 25.92 -12.61 11.84
N SER A 51 26.06 -13.81 11.27
CA SER A 51 26.47 -13.99 9.87
C SER A 51 25.38 -13.54 8.88
N LYS A 52 24.11 -13.87 9.15
CA LYS A 52 22.94 -13.37 8.40
C LYS A 52 22.83 -11.84 8.45
N THR A 53 23.08 -11.21 9.60
CA THR A 53 23.08 -9.75 9.76
C THR A 53 24.21 -9.07 8.99
N LYS A 54 25.43 -9.64 8.98
CA LYS A 54 26.55 -9.12 8.16
C LYS A 54 26.24 -9.21 6.67
N LEU A 55 25.66 -10.32 6.23
CA LEU A 55 25.26 -10.50 4.83
C LEU A 55 24.14 -9.53 4.44
N GLN A 56 23.13 -9.34 5.30
CA GLN A 56 22.06 -8.35 5.09
C GLN A 56 22.60 -6.93 4.97
N LYS A 57 23.54 -6.51 5.85
CA LYS A 57 24.18 -5.19 5.76
C LYS A 57 24.93 -5.01 4.44
N LYS A 58 25.65 -6.03 3.99
CA LYS A 58 26.37 -6.01 2.70
C LYS A 58 25.41 -5.91 1.52
N ILE A 59 24.31 -6.67 1.53
CA ILE A 59 23.26 -6.59 0.50
C ILE A 59 22.61 -5.20 0.51
N CYS A 60 22.29 -4.66 1.67
CA CYS A 60 21.74 -3.31 1.80
C CYS A 60 22.67 -2.27 1.18
N GLN A 61 23.97 -2.35 1.42
CA GLN A 61 24.93 -1.41 0.88
C GLN A 61 25.05 -1.48 -0.65
N VAL A 62 25.04 -2.69 -1.22
CA VAL A 62 25.04 -2.89 -2.68
C VAL A 62 23.74 -2.37 -3.32
N VAL A 63 22.59 -2.59 -2.67
CA VAL A 63 21.30 -2.09 -3.13
C VAL A 63 21.24 -0.57 -3.08
N LEU A 64 21.74 0.03 -1.99
CA LEU A 64 21.78 1.49 -1.84
C LEU A 64 22.73 2.14 -2.85
N SER A 65 23.91 1.56 -3.11
CA SER A 65 24.83 2.10 -4.13
C SER A 65 24.26 1.99 -5.54
N HIS A 66 23.52 0.92 -5.83
CA HIS A 66 22.80 0.79 -7.09
C HIS A 66 21.70 1.85 -7.24
N PHE A 67 20.90 2.08 -6.19
CA PHE A 67 19.86 3.13 -6.21
C PHE A 67 20.46 4.52 -6.33
N GLU A 68 21.55 4.81 -5.62
CA GLU A 68 22.27 6.06 -5.72
C GLU A 68 22.71 6.31 -7.16
N LYS A 69 23.40 5.34 -7.78
CA LYS A 69 23.89 5.45 -9.16
C LYS A 69 22.76 5.60 -10.18
N GLN A 70 21.68 4.84 -10.03
CA GLN A 70 20.57 4.87 -10.98
C GLN A 70 19.73 6.14 -10.84
N TYR A 71 19.29 6.47 -9.62
CA TYR A 71 18.34 7.55 -9.40
C TYR A 71 18.96 8.94 -9.35
N SER A 72 20.25 9.08 -9.00
CA SER A 72 20.97 10.34 -9.23
C SER A 72 20.98 10.71 -10.72
N LYS A 73 21.16 9.71 -11.61
CA LYS A 73 21.11 9.92 -13.06
C LYS A 73 19.70 10.24 -13.58
N GLU A 74 18.67 9.57 -13.05
CA GLU A 74 17.29 9.75 -13.51
C GLU A 74 16.61 11.02 -12.94
N LEU A 75 16.93 11.39 -11.70
CA LEU A 75 16.21 12.44 -10.95
C LEU A 75 17.08 13.67 -10.63
N GLY A 76 18.39 13.60 -10.88
CA GLY A 76 19.34 14.71 -10.65
C GLY A 76 19.32 15.19 -9.20
N GLU A 77 19.33 16.51 -9.01
CA GLU A 77 19.35 17.17 -7.68
C GLU A 77 18.15 16.79 -6.79
N VAL A 78 17.01 16.41 -7.37
CA VAL A 78 15.81 16.00 -6.61
C VAL A 78 16.06 14.70 -5.85
N TRP A 79 16.96 13.84 -6.34
CA TRP A 79 17.32 12.59 -5.67
C TRP A 79 17.85 12.83 -4.25
N ASN A 80 18.62 13.89 -4.02
CA ASN A 80 19.19 14.18 -2.69
C ASN A 80 18.09 14.33 -1.62
N SER A 81 17.04 15.09 -1.96
CA SER A 81 15.88 15.26 -1.07
C SER A 81 15.09 13.96 -0.88
N ILE A 82 14.85 13.22 -1.97
CA ILE A 82 14.13 11.93 -1.91
C ILE A 82 14.90 10.89 -1.08
N SER A 83 16.21 10.79 -1.29
CA SER A 83 17.10 9.86 -0.60
C SER A 83 17.12 10.13 0.91
N GLN A 84 17.14 11.41 1.31
CA GLN A 84 17.03 11.80 2.72
C GLN A 84 15.70 11.34 3.35
N VAL A 85 14.58 11.52 2.65
CA VAL A 85 13.25 11.06 3.13
C VAL A 85 13.17 9.53 3.17
N LEU A 86 13.71 8.84 2.17
CA LEU A 86 13.73 7.36 2.13
C LEU A 86 14.59 6.79 3.25
N SER A 87 15.67 7.48 3.62
CA SER A 87 16.60 7.07 4.69
C SER A 87 16.11 7.40 6.10
N THR A 88 15.07 8.25 6.24
CA THR A 88 14.54 8.72 7.53
C THR A 88 13.12 8.19 7.76
N PRO A 89 12.94 7.04 8.45
CA PRO A 89 11.61 6.43 8.64
C PRO A 89 10.58 7.33 9.33
N GLN A 90 11.03 8.29 10.16
CA GLN A 90 10.17 9.25 10.84
C GLN A 90 9.45 10.18 9.85
N CYS A 91 10.03 10.38 8.67
CA CYS A 91 9.43 11.18 7.59
C CYS A 91 8.40 10.38 6.78
N TRP A 92 8.22 9.07 7.04
CA TRP A 92 7.26 8.26 6.28
C TRP A 92 5.84 8.58 6.71
N GLN A 93 5.08 9.12 5.77
CA GLN A 93 3.67 9.42 5.97
C GLN A 93 2.81 8.18 5.77
N TYR A 94 1.95 7.94 6.75
CA TYR A 94 0.91 6.93 6.70
C TYR A 94 -0.44 7.64 6.66
N ALA A 95 -1.34 7.08 5.87
CA ALA A 95 -2.72 7.47 5.85
C ALA A 95 -3.56 6.56 6.75
N VAL A 96 -4.57 7.16 7.37
CA VAL A 96 -5.61 6.48 8.13
C VAL A 96 -6.86 6.46 7.27
N LEU A 97 -7.16 5.31 6.69
CA LEU A 97 -8.37 5.08 5.90
C LEU A 97 -9.47 4.57 6.82
N LEU A 98 -10.53 5.36 7.03
CA LEU A 98 -11.66 4.93 7.85
C LEU A 98 -12.42 3.80 7.16
N ASN A 99 -12.93 2.87 7.96
CA ASN A 99 -13.75 1.77 7.50
C ASN A 99 -15.22 2.16 7.51
N LYS A 100 -15.83 2.29 6.33
CA LYS A 100 -17.26 2.60 6.16
C LYS A 100 -18.18 1.54 6.76
N PHE A 101 -17.71 0.31 6.92
CA PHE A 101 -18.46 -0.81 7.49
C PHE A 101 -18.46 -0.85 9.02
N ASN A 102 -17.55 -0.09 9.65
CA ASN A 102 -17.47 0.05 11.10
C ASN A 102 -17.02 1.47 11.44
N PHE A 103 -17.82 2.44 11.02
CA PHE A 103 -17.51 3.84 11.15
C PHE A 103 -17.74 4.31 12.59
N SER A 104 -16.76 5.01 13.17
CA SER A 104 -16.83 5.63 14.49
C SER A 104 -16.53 7.12 14.41
N SER A 105 -17.48 7.95 14.83
CA SER A 105 -17.30 9.40 14.94
C SER A 105 -16.24 9.78 15.97
N GLU A 106 -16.03 8.94 16.99
CA GLU A 106 -15.01 9.14 18.02
C GLU A 106 -13.61 9.09 17.43
N VAL A 107 -13.34 8.10 16.57
CA VAL A 107 -12.06 7.99 15.85
C VAL A 107 -11.87 9.15 14.90
N GLU A 108 -12.92 9.54 14.16
CA GLU A 108 -12.83 10.70 13.24
C GLU A 108 -12.52 11.99 14.01
N ASN A 109 -13.16 12.21 15.16
CA ASN A 109 -12.90 13.36 16.02
C ASN A 109 -11.49 13.33 16.62
N ASP A 110 -11.01 12.17 17.10
CA ASP A 110 -9.64 12.00 17.60
C ASP A 110 -8.59 12.33 16.53
N LEU A 111 -8.80 11.88 15.29
CA LEU A 111 -7.94 12.22 14.16
C LEU A 111 -7.88 13.74 13.95
N ARG A 112 -9.04 14.41 13.93
CA ARG A 112 -9.12 15.87 13.76
C ARG A 112 -8.46 16.62 14.91
N LEU A 113 -8.67 16.20 16.16
CA LEU A 113 -8.03 16.77 17.36
C LEU A 113 -6.50 16.62 17.32
N LYS A 114 -6.01 15.50 16.78
CA LYS A 114 -4.57 15.25 16.56
C LYS A 114 -4.01 15.96 15.32
N GLY A 115 -4.80 16.79 14.64
CA GLY A 115 -4.37 17.58 13.50
C GLY A 115 -4.30 16.82 12.17
N TYR A 116 -4.88 15.61 12.10
CA TYR A 116 -5.00 14.90 10.82
C TYR A 116 -6.00 15.62 9.90
N ARG A 117 -5.70 15.62 8.61
CA ARG A 117 -6.50 16.29 7.57
C ARG A 117 -6.89 15.29 6.49
N LEU A 118 -8.05 15.48 5.88
CA LEU A 118 -8.49 14.69 4.73
C LEU A 118 -7.53 14.90 3.55
N ILE A 119 -7.12 13.81 2.91
CA ILE A 119 -6.30 13.86 1.69
C ILE A 119 -7.09 14.48 0.53
N PHE A 120 -8.39 14.17 0.46
CA PHE A 120 -9.30 14.60 -0.60
C PHE A 120 -10.50 15.33 0.03
N PRO A 121 -10.51 16.67 0.05
CA PRO A 121 -11.66 17.44 0.52
C PRO A 121 -12.87 17.25 -0.41
N GLU A 122 -14.07 17.21 0.17
CA GLU A 122 -15.35 16.98 -0.53
C GLU A 122 -15.70 18.05 -1.59
N THR A 123 -14.92 19.13 -1.71
CA THR A 123 -15.13 20.23 -2.65
C THR A 123 -14.63 19.96 -4.08
N SER A 124 -14.01 18.81 -4.33
CA SER A 124 -13.53 18.45 -5.67
C SER A 124 -14.58 17.63 -6.42
N SER A 125 -15.40 18.30 -7.24
CA SER A 125 -16.45 17.74 -8.11
C SER A 125 -16.01 16.61 -9.06
N CYS A 126 -14.70 16.33 -9.11
CA CYS A 126 -14.09 15.28 -9.93
C CYS A 126 -14.16 13.89 -9.27
N PHE A 127 -14.26 13.79 -7.94
CA PHE A 127 -14.30 12.50 -7.23
C PHE A 127 -15.69 12.24 -6.66
N ARG A 128 -16.49 11.45 -7.38
CA ARG A 128 -17.87 11.12 -7.01
C ARG A 128 -18.04 10.18 -5.80
N GLN A 129 -17.03 9.86 -4.99
CA GLN A 129 -17.19 8.94 -3.85
C GLN A 129 -16.31 9.16 -2.60
N SER A 130 -16.88 8.63 -1.49
CA SER A 130 -16.68 8.80 -0.04
C SER A 130 -15.43 8.18 0.59
N LEU A 131 -14.23 8.31 0.00
CA LEU A 131 -13.01 7.83 0.67
C LEU A 131 -12.60 8.77 1.82
N LYS A 132 -12.98 8.42 3.05
CA LYS A 132 -12.52 9.11 4.26
C LYS A 132 -11.09 8.68 4.61
N CYS A 133 -10.11 9.38 4.04
CA CYS A 133 -8.70 9.09 4.25
C CYS A 133 -7.95 10.30 4.82
N TYR A 134 -7.27 10.10 5.94
CA TYR A 134 -6.66 11.14 6.75
C TYR A 134 -5.13 11.01 6.77
N ILE A 135 -4.42 12.13 6.70
CA ILE A 135 -2.96 12.21 6.83
C ILE A 135 -2.57 13.25 7.87
N SER A 136 -1.43 13.04 8.54
CA SER A 136 -0.83 14.04 9.40
C SER A 136 0.42 14.63 8.77
N SER A 137 0.63 15.93 8.99
CA SER A 137 1.91 16.60 8.72
C SER A 137 2.96 16.29 9.79
N SER A 138 2.53 15.84 10.98
CA SER A 138 3.45 15.47 12.06
C SER A 138 4.04 14.07 11.81
N PRO A 139 5.33 13.86 12.10
CA PRO A 139 5.92 12.53 12.15
C PRO A 139 5.15 11.61 13.09
N GLY A 140 5.09 10.32 12.73
CA GLY A 140 4.47 9.30 13.58
C GLY A 140 3.39 8.49 12.87
N ARG A 141 3.03 7.37 13.49
CA ARG A 141 2.03 6.44 12.96
C ARG A 141 0.88 6.36 13.94
N PHE A 142 -0.34 6.52 13.45
CA PHE A 142 -1.53 6.25 14.23
C PHE A 142 -1.52 4.79 14.74
N PRO A 143 -2.06 4.49 15.93
CA PRO A 143 -1.97 3.14 16.50
C PRO A 143 -2.54 2.07 15.57
N ALA A 144 -1.88 0.92 15.47
CA ALA A 144 -2.39 -0.19 14.64
C ALA A 144 -3.41 -1.03 15.43
N GLN A 145 -4.57 -1.31 14.82
CA GLN A 145 -5.55 -2.23 15.39
C GLN A 145 -5.18 -3.69 15.08
N LYS A 146 -5.10 -4.55 16.10
CA LYS A 146 -4.87 -5.99 15.93
C LYS A 146 -6.13 -6.68 15.39
N HIS A 147 -5.95 -7.72 14.59
CA HIS A 147 -7.07 -8.55 14.15
C HIS A 147 -7.72 -9.25 15.36
N ARG A 148 -9.05 -9.32 15.35
CA ARG A 148 -9.87 -10.08 16.29
C ARG A 148 -11.03 -10.67 15.48
N ALA A 149 -11.23 -11.98 15.56
CA ALA A 149 -12.31 -12.66 14.84
C ALA A 149 -13.68 -12.07 15.22
N GLY A 150 -14.54 -11.87 14.22
CA GLY A 150 -15.89 -11.31 14.40
C GLY A 150 -15.95 -9.81 14.74
N LYS A 151 -14.80 -9.11 14.89
CA LYS A 151 -14.78 -7.67 15.16
C LYS A 151 -14.11 -6.91 14.02
N LEU A 152 -14.90 -6.05 13.38
CA LEU A 152 -14.40 -5.14 12.36
C LEU A 152 -13.51 -4.05 12.98
N LYS A 153 -12.47 -3.67 12.25
CA LYS A 153 -11.60 -2.53 12.56
C LYS A 153 -12.22 -1.25 12.05
N GLU A 154 -11.94 -0.16 12.75
CA GLU A 154 -12.50 1.16 12.44
C GLU A 154 -11.69 1.88 11.35
N TYR A 155 -10.43 1.49 11.16
CA TYR A 155 -9.56 2.10 10.16
C TYR A 155 -8.38 1.20 9.74
N TYR A 156 -7.90 1.43 8.51
CA TYR A 156 -6.74 0.78 7.92
C TYR A 156 -5.58 1.76 7.80
N LEU A 157 -4.38 1.34 8.20
CA LEU A 157 -3.16 2.12 8.05
C LEU A 157 -2.43 1.70 6.77
N LEU A 158 -2.36 2.59 5.78
CA LEU A 158 -1.70 2.36 4.51
C LEU A 158 -0.78 3.51 4.14
N ASN A 159 0.10 3.30 3.16
CA ASN A 159 0.81 4.41 2.55
C ASN A 159 -0.21 5.25 1.75
N ALA A 160 -0.25 6.57 1.97
CA ALA A 160 -1.13 7.50 1.28
C ALA A 160 -1.11 7.35 -0.26
N ALA A 161 0.06 7.09 -0.85
CA ALA A 161 0.22 6.86 -2.29
C ALA A 161 -0.53 5.62 -2.81
N SER A 162 -0.90 4.68 -1.94
CA SER A 162 -1.69 3.51 -2.35
C SER A 162 -3.15 3.87 -2.63
N VAL A 163 -3.67 4.92 -2.01
CA VAL A 163 -5.03 5.44 -2.26
C VAL A 163 -5.13 6.02 -3.67
N LEU A 164 -4.08 6.71 -4.13
CA LEU A 164 -4.01 7.26 -5.48
C LEU A 164 -4.15 6.19 -6.56
N ALA A 165 -3.65 4.97 -6.31
CA ALA A 165 -3.80 3.87 -7.27
C ALA A 165 -5.25 3.39 -7.41
N VAL A 166 -6.03 3.44 -6.32
CA VAL A 166 -7.46 3.10 -6.33
C VAL A 166 -8.27 4.20 -7.00
N LEU A 167 -7.99 5.46 -6.65
CA LEU A 167 -8.65 6.60 -7.27
C LEU A 167 -8.44 6.64 -8.79
N ALA A 168 -7.22 6.38 -9.25
CA ALA A 168 -6.91 6.34 -10.68
C ALA A 168 -7.51 5.13 -11.43
N LEU A 169 -8.06 4.14 -10.72
CA LEU A 169 -8.76 3.02 -11.33
C LEU A 169 -10.20 3.39 -11.68
N GLU A 170 -10.77 4.36 -10.98
CA GLU A 170 -12.13 4.89 -11.19
C GLU A 170 -13.12 3.72 -11.30
N VAL A 171 -13.13 2.89 -10.26
CA VAL A 171 -14.04 1.73 -10.15
C VAL A 171 -15.45 2.24 -9.96
N GLU A 172 -16.37 1.75 -10.78
CA GLU A 172 -17.80 2.00 -10.66
C GLU A 172 -18.50 0.87 -9.89
N ASN A 173 -19.70 1.17 -9.37
CA ASN A 173 -20.47 0.17 -8.64
C ASN A 173 -20.93 -0.95 -9.59
N GLY A 174 -20.84 -2.19 -9.15
CA GLY A 174 -21.19 -3.38 -9.94
C GLY A 174 -20.08 -3.93 -10.84
N GLU A 175 -18.98 -3.20 -11.04
CA GLU A 175 -17.84 -3.68 -11.83
C GLU A 175 -17.11 -4.86 -11.17
N LYS A 176 -16.49 -5.71 -12.02
CA LYS A 176 -15.61 -6.80 -11.61
C LYS A 176 -14.16 -6.29 -11.57
N VAL A 177 -13.56 -6.35 -10.38
CA VAL A 177 -12.23 -5.82 -10.13
C VAL A 177 -11.26 -6.94 -9.75
N LEU A 178 -10.08 -6.96 -10.38
CA LEU A 178 -8.99 -7.86 -10.03
C LEU A 178 -7.85 -7.10 -9.34
N ASP A 179 -7.51 -7.51 -8.13
CA ASP A 179 -6.26 -7.15 -7.45
C ASP A 179 -5.26 -8.31 -7.60
N MET A 180 -4.35 -8.19 -8.56
CA MET A 180 -3.47 -9.30 -8.99
C MET A 180 -2.41 -9.68 -7.95
N CYS A 181 -2.06 -8.75 -7.05
CA CYS A 181 -1.05 -8.92 -5.99
C CYS A 181 -1.54 -8.28 -4.69
N ALA A 182 -2.62 -8.85 -4.15
CA ALA A 182 -3.49 -8.20 -3.19
C ALA A 182 -2.86 -8.05 -1.79
N ALA A 183 -2.03 -8.97 -1.33
CA ALA A 183 -1.55 -8.90 0.05
C ALA A 183 -0.64 -7.68 0.28
N PRO A 184 -0.67 -7.04 1.46
CA PRO A 184 -1.44 -7.41 2.66
C PRO A 184 -2.92 -6.98 2.65
N GLY A 185 -3.45 -6.42 1.55
CA GLY A 185 -4.86 -6.09 1.36
C GLY A 185 -5.17 -4.59 1.29
N GLY A 186 -4.18 -3.71 1.41
CA GLY A 186 -4.43 -2.27 1.54
C GLY A 186 -5.14 -1.63 0.34
N LYS A 187 -4.88 -2.10 -0.89
CA LYS A 187 -5.59 -1.60 -2.08
C LYS A 187 -6.95 -2.25 -2.23
N SER A 188 -7.05 -3.55 -2.01
CA SER A 188 -8.31 -4.29 -2.03
C SER A 188 -9.32 -3.68 -1.04
N ILE A 189 -8.89 -3.42 0.20
CA ILE A 189 -9.71 -2.71 1.19
C ILE A 189 -10.04 -1.30 0.70
N ALA A 190 -9.08 -0.53 0.22
CA ALA A 190 -9.36 0.83 -0.27
C ALA A 190 -10.35 0.86 -1.46
N THR A 191 -10.30 -0.12 -2.35
CA THR A 191 -11.30 -0.30 -3.43
C THR A 191 -12.70 -0.53 -2.85
N LEU A 192 -12.82 -1.41 -1.85
CA LEU A 192 -14.10 -1.66 -1.17
C LEU A 192 -14.59 -0.45 -0.37
N GLN A 193 -13.68 0.40 0.14
CA GLN A 193 -14.06 1.66 0.79
C GLN A 193 -14.53 2.71 -0.22
N TYR A 194 -13.95 2.70 -1.42
CA TYR A 194 -14.24 3.66 -2.50
C TYR A 194 -15.56 3.37 -3.23
N ALA A 195 -15.80 2.11 -3.62
CA ALA A 195 -16.93 1.71 -4.44
C ALA A 195 -17.61 0.45 -3.88
N TRP A 196 -18.65 -0.02 -4.58
CA TRP A 196 -19.33 -1.29 -4.35
C TRP A 196 -19.17 -2.20 -5.57
N PRO A 197 -18.00 -2.87 -5.72
CA PRO A 197 -17.76 -3.76 -6.85
C PRO A 197 -18.72 -4.95 -6.81
N GLY A 198 -19.15 -5.42 -7.99
CA GLY A 198 -19.96 -6.63 -8.13
C GLY A 198 -19.14 -7.90 -7.88
N LEU A 199 -17.83 -7.83 -8.09
CA LEU A 199 -16.86 -8.86 -7.73
C LEU A 199 -15.52 -8.18 -7.41
N LEU A 200 -14.88 -8.58 -6.32
CA LEU A 200 -13.48 -8.27 -6.05
C LEU A 200 -12.67 -9.55 -5.97
N HIS A 201 -11.85 -9.81 -6.98
CA HIS A 201 -10.93 -10.93 -6.99
C HIS A 201 -9.56 -10.49 -6.46
N CYS A 202 -9.18 -10.99 -5.30
CA CYS A 202 -7.87 -10.76 -4.69
C CYS A 202 -6.95 -11.96 -4.89
N ASN A 203 -5.98 -11.82 -5.79
CA ASN A 203 -4.95 -12.85 -6.00
C ASN A 203 -3.69 -12.53 -5.19
N GLU A 204 -3.13 -13.53 -4.49
CA GLU A 204 -1.81 -13.47 -3.89
C GLU A 204 -1.10 -14.81 -4.03
N TYR A 205 0.00 -14.82 -4.78
CA TYR A 205 0.78 -16.03 -5.05
C TYR A 205 1.42 -16.62 -3.79
N ASP A 206 1.93 -15.77 -2.90
CA ASP A 206 2.60 -16.24 -1.68
C ASP A 206 1.59 -16.72 -0.63
N HIS A 207 1.70 -17.98 -0.22
CA HIS A 207 0.78 -18.60 0.73
C HIS A 207 0.72 -17.88 2.08
N LEU A 208 1.86 -17.46 2.64
CA LEU A 208 1.91 -16.79 3.94
C LEU A 208 1.26 -15.41 3.89
N ARG A 209 1.52 -14.66 2.82
CA ARG A 209 0.90 -13.35 2.58
C ARG A 209 -0.58 -13.47 2.26
N SER A 210 -1.00 -14.54 1.57
CA SER A 210 -2.42 -14.84 1.33
C SER A 210 -3.16 -15.12 2.64
N ARG A 211 -2.55 -15.82 3.60
CA ARG A 211 -3.12 -15.98 4.95
C ARG A 211 -3.34 -14.65 5.65
N TRP A 212 -2.37 -13.73 5.57
CA TRP A 212 -2.53 -12.38 6.13
C TRP A 212 -3.61 -11.57 5.41
N LEU A 213 -3.71 -11.69 4.09
CA LEU A 213 -4.75 -11.05 3.30
C LEU A 213 -6.14 -11.50 3.76
N LYS A 214 -6.37 -12.80 3.97
CA LYS A 214 -7.65 -13.32 4.49
C LYS A 214 -7.99 -12.71 5.84
N GLN A 215 -7.04 -12.70 6.78
CA GLN A 215 -7.23 -12.06 8.09
C GLN A 215 -7.49 -10.56 7.99
N THR A 216 -6.86 -9.87 7.03
CA THR A 216 -7.15 -8.47 6.75
C THR A 216 -8.58 -8.32 6.27
N LEU A 217 -9.03 -9.08 5.26
CA LEU A 217 -10.39 -9.01 4.74
C LEU A 217 -11.42 -9.24 5.86
N GLU A 218 -11.27 -10.30 6.65
CA GLU A 218 -12.10 -10.59 7.83
C GLU A 218 -12.11 -9.46 8.87
N SER A 219 -11.02 -8.69 8.98
CA SER A 219 -10.95 -7.57 9.92
C SER A 219 -11.69 -6.33 9.46
N PHE A 220 -12.03 -6.21 8.18
CA PHE A 220 -12.53 -4.95 7.61
C PHE A 220 -13.89 -5.10 6.93
N ILE A 221 -14.21 -6.29 6.43
CA ILE A 221 -15.40 -6.53 5.61
C ILE A 221 -16.42 -7.35 6.41
N PRO A 222 -17.70 -6.92 6.46
CA PRO A 222 -18.79 -7.72 7.02
C PRO A 222 -18.96 -9.06 6.29
N GLU A 223 -19.39 -10.08 7.02
CA GLU A 223 -19.62 -11.43 6.47
C GLU A 223 -20.61 -11.44 5.30
N SER A 224 -21.63 -10.58 5.34
CA SER A 224 -22.62 -10.43 4.26
C SER A 224 -22.03 -10.02 2.91
N LEU A 225 -20.84 -9.40 2.89
CA LEU A 225 -20.15 -8.95 1.68
C LEU A 225 -19.00 -9.87 1.27
N MET A 226 -18.69 -10.89 2.08
CA MET A 226 -17.62 -11.84 1.74
C MET A 226 -17.93 -12.65 0.50
N SER A 227 -19.21 -12.87 0.17
CA SER A 227 -19.63 -13.55 -1.07
C SER A 227 -19.21 -12.81 -2.34
N LEU A 228 -18.98 -11.50 -2.26
CA LEU A 228 -18.51 -10.67 -3.37
C LEU A 228 -16.98 -10.71 -3.55
N ILE A 229 -16.26 -11.36 -2.64
CA ILE A 229 -14.80 -11.34 -2.59
C ILE A 229 -14.25 -12.75 -2.83
N THR A 230 -13.45 -12.90 -3.88
CA THR A 230 -12.76 -14.16 -4.19
C THR A 230 -11.29 -14.01 -3.86
N VAL A 231 -10.72 -14.96 -3.09
CA VAL A 231 -9.28 -14.99 -2.81
C VAL A 231 -8.64 -16.19 -3.49
N SER A 232 -7.65 -15.96 -4.35
CA SER A 232 -6.91 -17.03 -5.05
C SER A 232 -5.41 -16.97 -4.77
N GLN A 233 -4.74 -18.11 -4.96
CA GLN A 233 -3.28 -18.26 -4.88
C GLN A 233 -2.75 -18.77 -6.20
N LEU A 234 -2.83 -17.94 -7.23
CA LEU A 234 -2.40 -18.28 -8.59
C LEU A 234 -1.20 -17.44 -9.00
N ASP A 235 -0.42 -17.97 -9.95
CA ASP A 235 0.55 -17.16 -10.67
C ASP A 235 -0.22 -16.12 -11.50
N GLY A 236 -0.03 -14.84 -11.20
CA GLY A 236 -0.73 -13.74 -11.87
C GLY A 236 -0.51 -13.71 -13.38
N ARG A 237 0.57 -14.32 -13.88
CA ARG A 237 0.84 -14.47 -15.33
C ARG A 237 -0.15 -15.39 -16.03
N GLN A 238 -0.81 -16.29 -15.30
CA GLN A 238 -1.74 -17.28 -15.84
C GLN A 238 -3.20 -16.80 -15.84
N ILE A 239 -3.54 -15.82 -14.99
CA ILE A 239 -4.93 -15.36 -14.80
C ILE A 239 -5.54 -14.87 -16.12
N GLY A 240 -4.78 -14.15 -16.95
CA GLY A 240 -5.27 -13.67 -18.24
C GLY A 240 -5.67 -14.78 -19.21
N ASN A 241 -5.05 -15.96 -19.11
CA ASN A 241 -5.41 -17.13 -19.93
C ASN A 241 -6.59 -17.90 -19.33
N LEU A 242 -6.69 -17.95 -18.00
CA LEU A 242 -7.76 -18.65 -17.29
C LEU A 242 -9.09 -17.89 -17.34
N GLN A 243 -9.02 -16.56 -17.33
CA GLN A 243 -10.18 -15.66 -17.28
C GLN A 243 -9.99 -14.51 -18.29
N PRO A 244 -10.00 -14.81 -19.59
CA PRO A 244 -9.88 -13.78 -20.63
C PRO A 244 -11.07 -12.82 -20.53
N GLU A 245 -10.77 -11.52 -20.55
CA GLU A 245 -11.77 -10.44 -20.48
C GLU A 245 -12.73 -10.55 -19.28
N GLY A 246 -12.31 -11.23 -18.21
CA GLY A 246 -13.16 -11.53 -17.05
C GLY A 246 -13.38 -10.36 -16.08
N PHE A 247 -12.64 -9.26 -16.24
CA PHE A 247 -12.61 -8.14 -15.30
C PHE A 247 -12.65 -6.80 -16.03
N ASP A 248 -13.44 -5.88 -15.51
CA ASP A 248 -13.57 -4.52 -16.02
C ASP A 248 -12.35 -3.68 -15.62
N LYS A 249 -11.80 -3.94 -14.42
CA LYS A 249 -10.69 -3.17 -13.84
C LYS A 249 -9.64 -4.07 -13.19
N VAL A 250 -8.36 -3.71 -13.32
CA VAL A 250 -7.23 -4.47 -12.76
C VAL A 250 -6.23 -3.56 -12.03
N CYS A 251 -5.82 -3.93 -10.81
CA CYS A 251 -4.88 -3.15 -9.98
C CYS A 251 -3.66 -3.93 -9.46
N ASN A 252 -2.62 -3.18 -9.02
CA ASN A 252 -1.41 -3.63 -8.30
C ASN A 252 -0.68 -2.47 -7.57
#